data_AF-A0A350F163-F1
#
_entry.id   AF-A0A350F163-F1
#
_cell.length_a   1.000
_cell.length_b   1.000
_cell.length_c   1.000
_cell.angle_alpha   90.00
_cell.angle_beta   90.00
_cell.angle_gamma   90.00
#
_symmetry.space_group_name_H-M   'P 1'
#
loop_
_entity.id
_entity.type
_entity.pdbx_description
1 polymer ?
#
loop_
_entity_poly.entity_id
_entity_poly.type
_entity_poly.pdbx_seq_one_letter_code
_entity_poly.pdbx_strand_id
1 'polypeptide(L)'
;MKAQIYQVLHVVSMILLVAFTFQAFAMPDPKRRKRTLMLTGIFATVMLIAGFGLLSVLKIGFPAWIFIKLICWFGLAGLGGMAYRMPNRIP
;
A
#
# COMPACT_ATOMS: atom_id res chain seq x y z
N MET A 1 -6.12 16.84 -16.09
CA MET A 1 -5.02 15.90 -16.43
C MET A 1 -4.12 15.56 -15.25
N LYS A 2 -3.33 16.49 -14.67
CA LYS A 2 -2.38 16.17 -13.56
C LYS A 2 -3.04 15.50 -12.34
N ALA A 3 -4.19 16.01 -11.87
CA ALA A 3 -4.93 15.42 -10.75
C ALA A 3 -5.39 13.97 -11.03
N GLN A 4 -5.87 13.71 -12.24
CA GLN A 4 -6.33 12.37 -12.64
C GLN A 4 -5.17 11.36 -12.63
N ILE A 5 -3.96 11.77 -13.02
CA ILE A 5 -2.78 10.90 -12.97
C ILE A 5 -2.47 10.49 -11.52
N TYR A 6 -2.44 11.45 -10.59
CA TYR A 6 -2.20 11.15 -9.18
C TYR A 6 -3.32 10.30 -8.57
N GLN A 7 -4.58 10.56 -8.94
CA GLN A 7 -5.71 9.76 -8.49
C GLN A 7 -5.63 8.31 -8.99
N VAL A 8 -5.37 8.11 -10.28
CA VAL A 8 -5.20 6.76 -10.86
C VAL A 8 -4.03 6.05 -10.19
N LEU A 9 -2.88 6.71 -10.07
CA LEU A 9 -1.69 6.13 -9.45
C LEU A 9 -1.96 5.74 -7.99
N HIS A 10 -2.66 6.58 -7.23
CA HIS A 10 -3.03 6.30 -5.84
C HIS A 10 -3.99 5.12 -5.71
N VAL A 11 -5.05 5.07 -6.51
CA VAL A 11 -6.06 3.99 -6.43
C VAL A 11 -5.51 2.67 -6.95
N VAL A 12 -4.77 2.66 -8.07
CA VAL A 12 -4.18 1.44 -8.63
C VAL A 12 -3.15 0.85 -7.67
N SER A 13 -2.26 1.67 -7.11
CA SER A 13 -1.29 1.20 -6.12
C SER A 13 -1.97 0.67 -4.85
N MET A 14 -3.06 1.27 -4.39
CA MET A 14 -3.87 0.75 -3.29
C MET A 14 -4.43 -0.64 -3.60
N ILE A 15 -5.05 -0.82 -4.77
CA ILE A 15 -5.62 -2.12 -5.19
C ILE A 15 -4.52 -3.18 -5.25
N LEU A 16 -3.38 -2.85 -5.86
CA LEU A 16 -2.25 -3.78 -5.96
C LEU A 16 -1.65 -4.11 -4.59
N LEU A 17 -1.45 -3.11 -3.72
CA LEU A 17 -0.98 -3.33 -2.34
C LEU A 17 -1.88 -4.32 -1.62
N VAL A 18 -3.20 -4.11 -1.69
CA VAL A 18 -4.19 -4.98 -1.06
C VAL A 18 -4.13 -6.39 -1.67
N ALA A 19 -4.13 -6.52 -2.99
CA ALA A 19 -4.07 -7.81 -3.68
C ALA A 19 -2.82 -8.63 -3.31
N PHE A 20 -1.63 -8.01 -3.31
CA PHE A 20 -0.39 -8.69 -2.93
C PHE A 20 -0.33 -9.02 -1.44
N THR A 21 -0.89 -8.16 -0.58
CA THR A 21 -0.99 -8.44 0.86
C THR A 21 -1.89 -9.65 1.10
N PHE A 22 -3.09 -9.69 0.52
CA PHE A 22 -3.98 -10.85 0.66
C PHE A 22 -3.39 -12.13 0.04
N GLN A 23 -2.71 -12.03 -1.10
CA GLN A 23 -1.98 -13.17 -1.68
C GLN A 23 -0.92 -13.72 -0.71
N ALA A 24 -0.17 -12.83 -0.04
CA ALA A 24 0.85 -13.24 0.94
C ALA A 24 0.25 -14.00 2.12
N PHE A 25 -0.95 -13.63 2.57
CA PHE A 25 -1.66 -14.31 3.66
C PHE A 25 -2.34 -15.61 3.24
N ALA A 26 -2.83 -15.70 1.99
CA ALA A 26 -3.55 -16.87 1.48
C ALA A 26 -2.62 -18.01 1.04
N MET A 27 -1.47 -17.68 0.45
CA MET A 27 -0.47 -18.65 0.01
C MET A 27 0.94 -18.15 0.33
N PRO A 28 1.40 -18.32 1.59
CA PRO A 28 2.73 -17.90 2.01
C PRO A 28 3.81 -18.82 1.41
N ASP A 29 4.36 -18.42 0.26
CA ASP A 29 5.49 -19.12 -0.40
C ASP A 29 6.84 -18.45 -0.06
N PRO A 30 7.79 -19.17 0.57
CA PRO A 30 9.14 -18.66 0.86
C PRO A 30 9.90 -18.17 -0.38
N LYS A 31 9.71 -18.83 -1.53
CA LYS A 31 10.40 -18.46 -2.79
C LYS A 31 9.94 -17.11 -3.31
N ARG A 32 8.67 -16.76 -3.06
CA ARG A 32 8.06 -15.49 -3.48
C ARG A 32 8.18 -14.39 -2.43
N ARG A 33 8.53 -14.71 -1.18
CA ARG A 33 8.64 -13.77 -0.05
C ARG A 33 9.34 -12.47 -0.41
N LYS A 34 10.57 -12.55 -0.94
CA LYS A 34 11.36 -11.34 -1.28
C LYS A 34 10.64 -10.44 -2.27
N ARG A 35 10.09 -11.04 -3.33
CA ARG A 35 9.34 -10.33 -4.37
C ARG A 35 8.07 -9.70 -3.80
N THR A 36 7.28 -10.45 -3.03
CA THR A 36 6.03 -9.95 -2.45
C THR A 36 6.30 -8.77 -1.52
N LEU A 37 7.30 -8.87 -0.62
CA LEU A 37 7.69 -7.79 0.29
C LEU A 37 8.15 -6.53 -0.46
N MET A 38 8.95 -6.70 -1.52
CA MET A 38 9.39 -5.58 -2.37
C MET A 38 8.19 -4.92 -3.06
N LEU A 39 7.30 -5.70 -3.66
CA LEU A 39 6.13 -5.18 -4.37
C LEU A 39 5.17 -4.45 -3.42
N THR A 40 4.83 -5.04 -2.27
CA THR A 40 3.98 -4.36 -1.27
C THR A 40 4.62 -3.08 -0.75
N GLY A 41 5.94 -3.08 -0.53
CA GLY A 41 6.67 -1.87 -0.15
C GLY A 41 6.58 -0.77 -1.22
N ILE A 42 6.88 -1.12 -2.48
CA ILE A 42 6.81 -0.18 -3.61
C ILE A 42 5.39 0.37 -3.76
N PHE A 43 4.36 -0.48 -3.77
CA PHE A 43 2.98 -0.03 -3.91
C PHE A 43 2.54 0.86 -2.74
N ALA A 44 2.94 0.54 -1.51
CA ALA A 44 2.66 1.40 -0.36
C ALA A 44 3.32 2.79 -0.50
N THR A 45 4.58 2.86 -0.91
CA THR A 45 5.29 4.14 -1.13
C THR A 45 4.71 4.93 -2.29
N VAL A 46 4.40 4.27 -3.41
CA VAL A 46 3.78 4.92 -4.58
C VAL A 46 2.40 5.46 -4.23
N MET A 47 1.59 4.69 -3.49
CA MET A 47 0.29 5.13 -2.99
C MET A 47 0.44 6.40 -2.14
N LEU A 48 1.41 6.42 -1.23
CA LEU A 48 1.65 7.57 -0.38
C LEU A 48 2.03 8.82 -1.18
N ILE A 49 3.05 8.72 -2.05
CA ILE A 49 3.53 9.84 -2.87
C ILE A 49 2.41 10.35 -3.79
N ALA A 50 1.65 9.45 -4.41
CA ALA A 50 0.53 9.81 -5.27
C ALA A 50 -0.58 10.53 -4.49
N GLY A 51 -0.86 10.11 -3.25
CA GLY A 51 -1.84 10.75 -2.37
C GLY A 51 -1.44 12.18 -2.01
N PHE A 52 -0.19 12.39 -1.61
CA PHE A 52 0.33 13.75 -1.33
C PHE A 52 0.42 14.62 -2.59
N GLY A 53 0.80 14.03 -3.72
CA GLY A 53 0.76 14.72 -5.02
C GLY A 53 -0.65 15.16 -5.41
N LEU A 54 -1.66 14.34 -5.11
CA LEU A 54 -3.06 14.71 -5.33
C LEU A 54 -3.48 15.89 -4.42
N LEU A 55 -3.10 15.85 -3.14
CA LEU A 55 -3.38 16.93 -2.18
C LEU A 55 -2.76 18.26 -2.59
N SER A 56 -1.51 18.24 -3.08
CA SER A 56 -0.83 19.46 -3.53
C SER A 56 -1.48 20.07 -4.77
N VAL A 57 -1.90 19.23 -5.72
CA VAL A 57 -2.60 19.69 -6.94
C VAL A 57 -3.98 20.25 -6.62
N LEU A 58 -4.71 19.65 -5.67
CA LEU A 58 -6.04 20.12 -5.27
C LEU A 58 -6.02 21.30 -4.29
N LYS A 59 -4.86 21.63 -3.69
CA LYS A 59 -4.67 22.72 -2.72
C LYS A 59 -5.62 22.69 -1.52
N ILE A 60 -5.98 21.50 -1.04
CA ILE A 60 -6.94 21.30 0.06
C ILE A 60 -6.27 21.44 1.43
N GLY A 61 -4.93 21.50 1.48
CA GLY A 61 -4.18 21.50 2.73
C GLY A 61 -4.24 20.13 3.43
N PHE A 62 -4.48 20.12 4.73
CA PHE A 62 -4.50 18.92 5.58
C PHE A 62 -5.81 18.75 6.36
N PRO A 63 -6.96 18.52 5.70
CA PRO A 63 -8.19 18.16 6.39
C PRO A 63 -8.03 16.90 7.25
N ALA A 64 -8.81 16.83 8.35
CA ALA A 64 -8.72 15.78 9.36
C ALA A 64 -8.80 14.34 8.80
N TRP A 65 -9.58 14.11 7.74
CA TRP A 65 -9.74 12.78 7.13
C TRP A 65 -8.44 12.22 6.51
N ILE A 66 -7.47 13.08 6.17
CA ILE A 66 -6.17 12.62 5.65
C ILE A 66 -5.42 11.84 6.72
N PHE A 67 -5.49 12.28 7.98
CA PHE A 67 -4.86 11.56 9.08
C PHE A 67 -5.46 10.16 9.26
N ILE A 68 -6.78 10.03 9.10
CA ILE A 68 -7.46 8.72 9.11
C ILE A 68 -6.89 7.84 7.98
N LYS A 69 -6.78 8.37 6.75
CA LYS A 69 -6.19 7.61 5.64
C LYS A 69 -4.72 7.24 5.87
N LEU A 70 -3.93 8.12 6.50
CA LEU A 70 -2.53 7.83 6.84
C LEU A 70 -2.43 6.69 7.86
N ILE A 71 -3.27 6.68 8.88
CA ILE A 71 -3.33 5.59 9.87
C ILE A 71 -3.71 4.27 9.18
N CYS A 72 -4.76 4.27 8.35
CA CYS A 72 -5.16 3.08 7.59
C CYS A 72 -4.05 2.60 6.64
N TRP A 73 -3.37 3.52 5.97
CA TRP A 73 -2.24 3.23 5.09
C TRP A 73 -1.07 2.60 5.86
N PHE A 74 -0.71 3.14 7.03
CA PHE A 74 0.32 2.54 7.90
C PHE A 74 -0.05 1.11 8.30
N GLY A 75 -1.32 0.87 8.65
CA GLY A 75 -1.83 -0.47 8.93
C GLY A 75 -1.68 -1.42 7.74
N LEU A 76 -2.12 -1.01 6.55
CA LEU A 76 -2.01 -1.80 5.32
C LEU A 76 -0.55 -2.09 4.93
N ALA A 77 0.32 -1.08 5.01
CA ALA A 77 1.74 -1.23 4.72
C ALA A 77 2.43 -2.21 5.69
N GLY A 78 2.06 -2.17 6.98
CA GLY A 78 2.55 -3.10 8.00
C GLY A 78 2.08 -4.54 7.78
N LEU A 79 0.82 -4.73 7.37
CA LEU A 79 0.23 -6.06 7.16
C LEU A 79 0.99 -6.89 6.11
N GLY A 80 1.45 -6.28 5.02
CA GLY A 80 2.25 -6.97 3.99
C GLY A 80 3.54 -7.59 4.55
N GLY A 81 4.20 -6.91 5.49
CA GLY A 81 5.39 -7.40 6.17
C GLY A 81 5.11 -8.49 7.21
N MET A 82 3.96 -8.41 7.88
CA MET A 82 3.57 -9.35 8.94
C MET A 82 3.19 -10.74 8.40
N ALA A 83 2.71 -10.84 7.16
CA ALA A 83 2.33 -12.12 6.54
C ALA A 83 3.44 -13.18 6.62
N TYR A 84 4.71 -12.78 6.47
CA TYR A 84 5.86 -13.67 6.49
C TYR A 84 6.58 -13.75 7.85
N ARG A 85 6.03 -13.13 8.90
CA ARG A 85 6.57 -13.19 10.27
C ARG A 85 5.84 -14.21 11.15
N MET A 86 4.79 -14.86 10.63
CA MET A 86 4.05 -15.92 11.33
C MET A 86 4.74 -17.28 11.10
N PRO A 87 5.46 -17.84 12.09
CA PRO A 87 6.26 -19.06 11.90
C PRO A 87 5.40 -20.28 11.54
N ASN A 88 4.16 -20.33 12.04
CA ASN A 88 3.26 -21.48 11.92
C ASN A 88 2.49 -21.54 10.59
N ARG A 89 2.71 -20.61 9.65
CA ARG A 89 2.02 -20.59 8.34
C ARG A 89 2.92 -20.94 7.16
N ILE A 90 4.23 -21.07 7.38
CA ILE A 90 5.19 -21.37 6.34
C ILE A 90 5.36 -22.89 6.31
N PRO A 91 4.98 -23.59 5.22
CA PRO A 91 5.16 -25.04 5.10
C PRO A 91 6.63 -25.44 5.01
#